data_AF-A0A101J3U9-F1
#
_entry.id   AF-A0A101J3U9-F1
#
_cell.length_a   1.000
_cell.length_b   1.000
_cell.length_c   1.000
_cell.angle_alpha   90.00
_cell.angle_beta   90.00
_cell.angle_gamma   90.00
#
_symmetry.space_group_name_H-M   'P 1'
#
loop_
_entity.id
_entity.type
_entity.pdbx_description
1 polymer ?
#
loop_
_entity_poly.entity_id
_entity_poly.type
_entity_poly.pdbx_seq_one_letter_code
_entity_poly.pdbx_strand_id
1 'polypeptide(L)'
;MEHFKKRHIGISESDKKLMLETLELNSMDELIDQTIPRDIRLQTPLSLPPALTEQEYAEEIERFAARNKVYTSYIGMGWYDTITPAPIYRNVFE
;
A
#
# COMPACT_ATOMS: atom_id res chain seq x y z
N MET A 1 14.12 10.51 -6.74
CA MET A 1 13.60 9.53 -5.76
C MET A 1 12.09 9.47 -5.94
N GLU A 2 11.58 8.37 -6.47
CA GLU A 2 10.18 8.20 -6.82
C GLU A 2 9.37 7.83 -5.56
N HIS A 3 8.33 8.61 -5.25
CA HIS A 3 7.47 8.36 -4.09
C HIS A 3 6.24 7.57 -4.51
N PHE A 4 6.08 6.34 -4.01
CA PHE A 4 4.94 5.44 -4.26
C PHE A 4 3.58 6.14 -4.20
N LYS A 5 3.39 7.07 -3.26
CA LYS A 5 2.15 7.85 -3.12
C LYS A 5 1.69 8.53 -4.43
N LYS A 6 2.61 8.93 -5.31
CA LYS A 6 2.29 9.59 -6.59
C LYS A 6 1.77 8.60 -7.65
N ARG A 7 2.11 7.32 -7.53
CA ARG A 7 1.59 6.24 -8.40
C ARG A 7 0.34 5.59 -7.83
N HIS A 8 0.21 5.61 -6.51
CA HIS A 8 -0.93 5.09 -5.79
C HIS A 8 -2.14 6.04 -5.79
N ILE A 9 -1.91 7.34 -5.57
CA ILE A 9 -2.96 8.36 -5.59
C ILE A 9 -3.12 8.83 -7.04
N GLY A 10 -4.23 8.44 -7.68
CA GLY A 10 -4.51 8.79 -9.08
C GLY A 10 -4.93 10.24 -9.33
N ILE A 11 -5.24 11.00 -8.27
CA ILE A 11 -5.65 12.41 -8.35
C ILE A 11 -4.41 13.28 -8.53
N SER A 12 -4.35 14.02 -9.64
CA SER A 12 -3.31 15.03 -9.84
C SER A 12 -3.60 16.30 -9.02
N GLU A 13 -2.61 17.17 -8.87
CA GLU A 13 -2.83 18.46 -8.18
C GLU A 13 -3.86 19.34 -8.92
N SER A 14 -3.96 19.25 -10.25
CA SER A 14 -5.00 19.93 -11.02
C SER A 14 -6.39 19.35 -10.74
N ASP A 15 -6.51 18.02 -10.65
CA ASP A 15 -7.79 17.38 -10.34
C ASP A 15 -8.22 17.74 -8.92
N LYS A 16 -7.29 17.69 -7.97
CA LYS A 16 -7.53 18.08 -6.57
C LYS A 16 -8.04 19.52 -6.49
N LYS A 17 -7.45 20.45 -7.24
CA LYS A 17 -7.89 21.84 -7.29
C LYS A 17 -9.31 21.95 -7.84
N LEU A 18 -9.59 21.33 -8.99
CA LEU A 18 -10.92 21.34 -9.61
C LEU A 18 -12.00 20.75 -8.68
N MET A 19 -11.67 19.65 -8.00
CA MET A 19 -12.57 18.99 -7.06
C MET A 19 -12.88 19.87 -5.85
N LEU A 20 -11.87 20.55 -5.27
CA LEU A 20 -12.06 21.47 -4.16
C LEU A 20 -12.89 22.69 -4.56
N GLU A 21 -12.64 23.25 -5.75
CA GLU A 21 -13.44 24.35 -6.31
C GLU A 21 -14.90 23.96 -6.50
N THR A 22 -15.18 22.74 -6.96
CA THR A 22 -16.54 22.21 -7.12
C THR A 22 -17.28 22.08 -5.78
N LEU A 23 -16.54 21.82 -4.70
CA LEU A 23 -17.07 21.74 -3.34
C LEU A 23 -17.11 23.11 -2.64
N GLU A 24 -16.67 24.17 -3.31
CA GLU A 24 -16.53 25.52 -2.74
C GLU A 24 -15.58 25.55 -1.52
N LEU A 25 -14.53 24.72 -1.53
CA LEU A 25 -13.53 24.59 -0.47
C LEU A 25 -12.15 25.07 -0.94
N ASN A 26 -11.35 25.59 0.00
CA ASN A 26 -10.03 26.15 -0.31
C ASN A 26 -8.90 25.15 -0.09
N SER A 27 -9.13 24.09 0.68
CA SER A 27 -8.08 23.12 1.02
C SER A 27 -8.62 21.74 1.40
N MET A 28 -7.72 20.75 1.40
CA MET A 28 -8.01 19.42 1.93
C MET A 28 -8.23 19.46 3.45
N ASP A 29 -7.52 20.31 4.18
CA ASP A 29 -7.68 20.44 5.63
C ASP A 29 -9.07 20.98 5.98
N GLU A 30 -9.58 21.93 5.19
CA GLU A 30 -10.95 22.46 5.33
C GLU A 30 -12.01 21.36 5.10
N LEU A 31 -11.83 20.54 4.06
CA LEU A 31 -12.71 19.41 3.79
C LEU A 31 -12.70 18.43 4.97
N ILE A 32 -11.52 18.10 5.50
CA ILE A 32 -11.39 17.21 6.67
C ILE A 32 -12.12 17.86 7.86
N ASP A 33 -11.84 19.13 8.18
CA ASP A 33 -12.48 19.96 9.23
C ASP A 33 -14.00 19.91 9.24
N GLN A 34 -14.64 20.01 8.07
CA GLN A 34 -16.09 19.95 7.96
C GLN A 34 -16.65 18.53 8.06
N THR A 35 -15.84 17.50 7.83
CA THR A 35 -16.29 16.10 7.72
C THR A 35 -16.11 15.30 9.02
N ILE A 36 -14.99 15.46 9.72
CA ILE A 36 -14.61 14.60 10.86
C ILE A 36 -14.69 15.39 12.17
N PRO A 37 -15.44 14.99 13.21
CA PRO A 37 -15.42 15.68 14.50
C PRO A 37 -14.01 15.77 15.10
N ARG A 38 -13.62 16.96 15.61
CA ARG A 38 -12.24 17.23 16.07
C ARG A 38 -11.83 16.42 17.30
N ASP A 39 -12.78 16.07 18.14
CA ASP A 39 -12.59 15.35 19.41
C ASP A 39 -12.13 13.90 19.23
N ILE A 40 -12.45 13.28 18.08
CA ILE A 40 -12.01 11.92 17.74
C ILE A 40 -10.76 11.88 16.86
N ARG A 41 -10.19 13.03 16.49
CA ARG A 41 -9.00 13.07 15.63
C ARG A 41 -7.73 12.79 16.41
N LEU A 42 -6.78 12.17 15.72
CA LEU A 42 -5.41 12.04 16.20
C LEU A 42 -4.80 13.44 16.40
N GLN A 43 -4.30 13.68 17.61
CA GLN A 43 -3.65 14.94 18.00
C GLN A 43 -2.19 15.01 17.54
N THR A 44 -1.59 13.86 17.23
CA THR A 44 -0.22 13.75 16.76
C THR A 44 -0.18 12.92 15.48
N PRO A 45 0.76 13.18 14.56
CA PRO A 45 0.99 12.32 13.40
C PRO A 45 1.26 10.87 13.81
N LEU A 46 1.03 9.94 12.88
CA LEU A 46 1.38 8.54 13.08
C LEU A 46 2.90 8.39 13.26
N SER A 47 3.31 7.65 14.29
CA SER A 47 4.71 7.32 14.54
C SER A 47 5.16 6.15 13.66
N LEU A 48 5.42 6.44 12.39
CA LEU A 48 5.86 5.44 11.40
C LEU A 48 7.32 5.70 10.98
N PRO A 49 8.07 4.65 10.57
CA PRO A 49 9.36 4.83 9.92
C PRO A 49 9.25 5.66 8.64
N PRO A 50 10.37 6.23 8.15
CA PRO A 50 10.41 6.89 6.85
C PRO A 50 9.88 5.96 5.75
N ALA A 51 9.11 6.53 4.82
CA ALA A 51 8.60 5.77 3.69
C ALA A 51 9.75 5.33 2.77
N LEU A 52 9.73 4.05 2.40
CA LEU A 52 10.62 3.49 1.38
C LEU A 52 10.15 3.89 -0.02
N THR A 53 11.08 3.97 -0.96
CA THR A 53 10.77 3.93 -2.40
C THR A 53 10.27 2.54 -2.81
N GLU A 54 9.64 2.43 -3.98
CA GLU A 54 9.19 1.13 -4.51
C GLU A 54 10.33 0.12 -4.65
N GLN A 55 11.50 0.61 -5.10
CA GLN A 55 12.70 -0.23 -5.24
C GLN A 55 13.24 -0.66 -3.87
N GLU A 56 13.41 0.26 -2.92
CA GLU A 56 13.89 -0.08 -1.58
C GLU A 56 12.96 -1.06 -0.87
N TYR A 57 11.64 -0.93 -1.07
CA TYR A 57 10.66 -1.88 -0.54
C TYR A 57 10.85 -3.27 -1.14
N ALA A 58 11.01 -3.39 -2.47
CA ALA A 58 11.21 -4.68 -3.13
C ALA A 58 12.48 -5.38 -2.62
N GLU A 59 13.58 -4.64 -2.45
CA GLU A 59 14.82 -5.18 -1.91
C GLU A 59 14.70 -5.56 -0.43
N GLU A 60 14.00 -4.77 0.39
CA GLU A 60 13.81 -5.04 1.82
C GLU A 60 12.93 -6.28 2.05
N ILE A 61 11.83 -6.40 1.31
CA ILE A 61 10.93 -7.56 1.46
C ILE A 61 11.61 -8.85 0.99
N GLU A 62 12.44 -8.79 -0.07
CA GLU A 62 13.24 -9.92 -0.51
C GLU A 62 14.25 -10.35 0.57
N ARG A 63 14.98 -9.40 1.16
CA ARG A 63 15.89 -9.67 2.30
C ARG A 63 15.17 -10.34 3.45
N PHE A 64 13.95 -9.89 3.76
CA PHE A 64 13.17 -10.48 4.83
C PHE A 64 12.67 -11.89 4.49
N ALA A 65 12.20 -12.12 3.27
CA ALA A 65 11.73 -13.41 2.79
C ALA A 65 12.86 -14.46 2.75
N ALA A 66 14.09 -14.06 2.43
CA ALA A 66 15.27 -14.92 2.40
C ALA A 66 15.64 -15.56 3.75
N ARG A 67 15.08 -15.07 4.86
CA ARG A 67 15.27 -15.67 6.19
C ARG A 67 14.43 -16.94 6.39
N ASN A 68 13.40 -17.16 5.58
CA ASN A 68 12.57 -18.36 5.63
C ASN A 68 13.34 -19.57 5.10
N LYS A 69 13.08 -20.74 5.67
CA LYS A 69 13.65 -22.02 5.19
C LYS A 69 12.56 -22.84 4.54
N VAL A 70 12.70 -23.07 3.24
CA VAL A 70 11.78 -23.91 2.47
C VAL A 70 12.24 -25.36 2.58
N TYR A 71 11.44 -26.17 3.27
CA TYR A 71 11.67 -27.61 3.43
C TYR A 71 10.65 -28.42 2.63
N THR A 72 11.06 -29.58 2.15
CA THR A 72 10.12 -30.61 1.72
C THR A 72 9.31 -31.07 2.94
N SER A 73 8.05 -30.65 2.99
CA SER A 73 7.21 -30.79 4.19
C SER A 73 6.16 -31.86 3.97
N TYR A 74 6.21 -32.92 4.79
CA TYR A 74 5.23 -34.02 4.79
C TYR A 74 4.40 -34.06 6.07
N ILE A 75 4.20 -32.90 6.72
CA ILE A 75 3.40 -32.77 7.94
C ILE A 75 1.94 -33.17 7.67
N GLY A 76 1.42 -32.84 6.49
CA GLY A 76 0.04 -33.14 6.11
C GLY A 76 -0.96 -32.23 6.83
N MET A 77 -1.91 -32.84 7.54
CA MET A 77 -2.93 -32.11 8.32
C MET A 77 -3.77 -31.11 7.48
N GLY A 78 -4.02 -31.44 6.22
CA GLY A 78 -4.85 -30.62 5.32
C GLY A 78 -4.07 -29.73 4.34
N TRP A 79 -2.75 -29.70 4.43
CA TRP A 79 -1.88 -28.99 3.46
C TRP A 79 -0.91 -29.96 2.82
N TYR A 80 -0.91 -30.00 1.49
CA TYR A 80 -0.07 -30.88 0.68
C TYR A 80 0.55 -30.07 -0.45
N ASP A 81 1.86 -30.15 -0.59
CA ASP A 81 2.58 -29.43 -1.65
C ASP A 81 2.16 -29.90 -3.04
N THR A 82 2.28 -29.03 -4.04
CA THR A 82 1.80 -29.30 -5.40
C THR A 82 2.64 -28.56 -6.45
N ILE A 83 2.62 -29.11 -7.66
CA ILE A 83 3.22 -28.44 -8.82
C ILE A 83 2.14 -27.54 -9.43
N THR A 84 2.19 -26.25 -9.13
CA THR A 84 1.32 -25.27 -9.79
C THR A 84 1.71 -25.14 -11.27
N PRO A 85 0.79 -25.41 -12.23
CA PRO A 85 1.12 -25.33 -13.64
C PRO A 85 1.59 -23.93 -14.03
N ALA A 86 2.76 -23.84 -14.67
CA ALA A 86 3.40 -22.56 -15.02
C ALA A 86 2.48 -21.60 -15.81
N PRO A 87 1.66 -22.06 -16.79
CA PRO A 87 0.74 -21.16 -17.48
C PRO A 87 -0.37 -20.59 -16.58
N ILE A 88 -0.82 -21.33 -15.56
CA ILE A 88 -1.81 -20.85 -14.60
C ILE A 88 -1.17 -19.82 -13.67
N TYR A 89 0.04 -20.10 -13.18
CA TYR A 89 0.79 -19.13 -12.38
C TYR A 89 0.98 -17.81 -13.13
N ARG A 90 1.47 -17.87 -14.38
CA ARG A 90 1.86 -16.67 -15.15
C ARG A 90 0.71 -15.91 -15.80
N ASN A 91 -0.41 -16.55 -16.09
CA ASN A 91 -1.48 -15.91 -16.89
C ASN A 91 -2.81 -15.79 -16.14
N VAL A 92 -2.92 -16.38 -14.95
CA VAL A 92 -4.13 -16.29 -14.11
C VAL A 92 -3.79 -15.65 -12.77
N PHE A 93 -2.73 -16.08 -12.10
CA PHE A 93 -2.35 -15.51 -10.81
C PHE A 93 -1.65 -14.15 -10.99
N GLU A 94 -0.56 -14.08 -11.77
CA GLU A 94 0.20 -12.84 -12.03
C GLU A 94 0.98 -12.77 -13.35
#